data_AF-A0A956JKR7-F1
#
_entry.id   AF-A0A956JKR7-F1
#
_cell.length_a   1.000
_cell.length_b   1.000
_cell.length_c   1.000
_cell.angle_alpha   90.00
_cell.angle_beta   90.00
_cell.angle_gamma   90.00
#
_symmetry.space_group_name_H-M   'P 1'
#
loop_
_entity.id
_entity.type
_entity.pdbx_description
1 polymer ?
#
loop_
_entity_poly.entity_id
_entity_poly.type
_entity_poly.pdbx_seq_one_letter_code
_entity_poly.pdbx_strand_id
1 'polypeptide(L)' 'MAKFTGTVRFNDLEGGFFELATASGDVYRLSKHGKASAGDRVEVEGEIEGGGFGIHMSGPSIKVKKISVL' A
#
# COMPACT_ATOMS: atom_id res chain seq x y z
N MET A 1 9.01 -9.47 9.55
CA MET A 1 8.07 -8.91 8.56
C MET A 1 7.03 -8.12 9.31
N ALA A 2 6.67 -6.94 8.81
CA ALA A 2 5.65 -6.11 9.42
C ALA A 2 4.29 -6.40 8.79
N LYS A 3 3.25 -6.30 9.62
CA LYS A 3 1.85 -6.40 9.18
C LYS A 3 1.22 -5.02 9.22
N PHE A 4 0.56 -4.65 8.14
CA PHE A 4 -0.15 -3.39 7.98
C PHE A 4 -1.61 -3.69 7.75
N THR A 5 -2.49 -3.01 8.46
CA THR A 5 -3.93 -3.10 8.22
C THR A 5 -4.43 -1.76 7.74
N GLY A 6 -5.27 -1.77 6.71
CA GLY A 6 -5.79 -0.53 6.13
C GLY A 6 -6.84 -0.79 5.07
N THR A 7 -7.26 0.30 4.43
CA THR A 7 -8.17 0.27 3.29
C THR A 7 -7.36 0.48 2.03
N VAL A 8 -7.58 -0.36 1.03
CA VAL A 8 -6.97 -0.19 -0.28
C VAL A 8 -7.60 1.00 -0.98
N ARG A 9 -6.77 1.89 -1.52
CA ARG A 9 -7.19 3.03 -2.35
C ARG A 9 -6.52 2.90 -3.70
N PHE A 10 -7.24 3.31 -4.75
CA PHE A 10 -6.65 3.48 -6.07
C PHE A 10 -6.36 4.97 -6.27
N ASN A 11 -5.16 5.27 -6.74
CA ASN A 11 -4.69 6.60 -7.04
C ASN A 11 -4.35 6.65 -8.52
N ASP A 12 -5.00 7.54 -9.29
CA ASP A 12 -4.84 7.61 -10.74
C ASP A 12 -3.56 8.35 -11.20
N LEU A 13 -2.81 8.93 -10.26
CA LEU A 13 -1.55 9.61 -10.54
C LEU A 13 -0.54 8.67 -11.22
N GLU A 14 0.21 9.20 -12.20
CA GLU A 14 1.30 8.48 -12.90
C GLU A 14 0.89 7.12 -13.51
N GLY A 15 -0.37 6.98 -13.94
CA GLY A 15 -0.84 5.77 -14.62
C GLY A 15 -1.50 4.74 -13.72
N GLY A 16 -1.86 5.11 -12.48
CA GLY A 16 -2.72 4.30 -11.63
C GLY A 16 -1.94 3.33 -10.74
N PHE A 17 -1.99 3.53 -9.42
CA PHE A 17 -1.44 2.59 -8.46
C PHE A 17 -2.33 2.41 -7.24
N PHE A 18 -2.13 1.29 -6.55
CA PHE A 18 -2.83 0.99 -5.32
C PHE A 18 -2.00 1.39 -4.11
N GLU A 19 -2.69 1.93 -3.12
CA GLU A 19 -2.14 2.40 -1.86
C GLU A 19 -2.92 1.78 -0.70
N LEU A 20 -2.29 1.66 0.45
CA LEU A 20 -2.89 1.23 1.71
C LEU A 20 -2.99 2.44 2.62
N ALA A 21 -4.22 2.88 2.87
CA ALA A 21 -4.50 3.91 3.88
C ALA A 21 -4.75 3.23 5.23
N THR A 22 -3.87 3.46 6.21
CA THR A 22 -4.02 2.91 7.55
C THR A 22 -4.99 3.76 8.38
N ALA A 23 -5.50 3.18 9.48
CA ALA A 23 -6.36 3.91 10.41
C ALA A 23 -5.65 5.08 11.11
N SER A 24 -4.31 5.06 11.16
CA SER A 24 -3.48 6.12 11.75
C SER A 24 -3.33 7.34 10.83
N GLY A 25 -3.76 7.23 9.56
CA GLY A 25 -3.60 8.28 8.55
C GLY A 25 -2.37 8.12 7.66
N ASP A 26 -1.54 7.10 7.90
CA ASP A 26 -0.42 6.77 7.01
C ASP A 26 -0.92 6.19 5.69
N VAL A 27 -0.22 6.53 4.60
CA VAL A 27 -0.49 5.99 3.27
C VAL A 27 0.77 5.36 2.73
N TYR A 28 0.64 4.12 2.26
CA TYR A 28 1.74 3.36 1.70
C TYR A 28 1.40 2.84 0.32
N ARG A 29 2.30 3.04 -0.65
CA ARG A 29 2.14 2.41 -1.97
C ARG A 29 2.30 0.90 -1.87
N LEU A 30 1.41 0.14 -2.49
CA LEU A 30 1.49 -1.31 -2.55
C LEU A 30 2.25 -1.74 -3.82
N SER A 31 3.31 -2.53 -3.66
CA SER A 31 4.02 -3.10 -4.83
C SER A 31 3.18 -4.12 -5.60
N LYS A 32 2.18 -4.72 -4.95
CA LYS A 32 1.15 -5.60 -5.55
C LYS A 32 -0.13 -5.57 -4.71
N HIS A 33 -1.30 -5.63 -5.34
CA HIS A 33 -2.60 -5.66 -4.66
C HIS A 33 -3.27 -7.06 -4.67
N GLY A 34 -2.78 -8.00 -5.49
CA GLY A 34 -3.35 -9.34 -5.58
C GLY A 34 -4.84 -9.31 -5.96
N LYS A 35 -5.70 -9.91 -5.11
CA LYS A 35 -7.16 -9.91 -5.30
C LYS A 35 -7.88 -8.72 -4.65
N ALA A 36 -7.16 -7.88 -3.91
CA ALA A 36 -7.78 -6.74 -3.24
C ALA A 36 -8.11 -5.64 -4.26
N SER A 37 -9.28 -5.03 -4.08
CA SER A 37 -9.80 -3.93 -4.87
C SER A 37 -9.83 -2.65 -4.04
N ALA A 38 -9.94 -1.49 -4.71
CA ALA A 38 -10.12 -0.23 -4.01
C ALA A 38 -11.41 -0.27 -3.17
N GLY A 39 -11.32 0.15 -1.91
CA GLY A 39 -12.38 0.07 -0.91
C GLY A 39 -12.29 -1.15 0.01
N ASP A 40 -11.53 -2.19 -0.36
CA ASP A 40 -11.37 -3.36 0.50
C ASP A 40 -10.52 -3.05 1.71
N ARG A 41 -10.93 -3.58 2.87
CA ARG A 41 -10.09 -3.62 4.06
C ARG A 41 -9.19 -4.83 3.97
N VAL A 42 -7.89 -4.65 4.17
CA VAL A 42 -6.90 -5.70 3.99
C VAL A 42 -5.88 -5.73 5.12
N GLU A 43 -5.34 -6.91 5.37
CA GLU A 43 -4.07 -7.11 6.07
C GLU A 43 -2.97 -7.38 5.02
N VAL A 44 -1.90 -6.59 5.07
CA VAL A 44 -0.74 -6.66 4.20
C VAL A 44 0.47 -7.05 5.03
N GLU A 45 1.08 -8.19 4.71
CA GLU A 45 2.34 -8.61 5.31
C GLU A 45 3.47 -8.30 4.34
N GLY A 46 4.46 -7.54 4.79
CA GLY A 46 5.54 -7.07 3.93
C GLY A 46 6.64 -6.34 4.70
N GLU A 47 7.44 -5.61 3.94
CA GLU A 47 8.51 -4.77 4.44
C GLU A 47 8.40 -3.39 3.81
N ILE A 48 8.62 -2.34 4.60
CA ILE A 48 8.67 -0.98 4.06
C ILE A 48 10.00 -0.86 3.33
N GLU A 49 9.96 -0.71 2.01
CA GLU A 49 11.15 -0.36 1.25
C GLU A 49 11.36 1.15 1.39
N GLY A 50 12.12 1.52 2.42
CA GLY A 50 12.61 2.87 2.67
C GLY A 50 13.74 3.19 1.70
N GLY A 51 13.39 3.77 0.55
CA GLY A 51 14.32 4.00 -0.54
C GLY A 51 14.08 5.32 -1.25
N GLY A 52 14.24 6.42 -0.52
CA GLY A 52 14.46 7.75 -1.09
C GLY A 52 13.24 8.68 -1.04
N PHE A 53 13.45 9.83 -0.40
CA PHE A 53 12.87 11.11 -0.84
C PHE A 53 13.32 11.39 -2.29
N GLY A 54 12.83 10.59 -3.24
CA GLY A 54 13.26 10.62 -4.63
C GLY A 54 12.06 10.78 -5.55
N ILE A 55 11.74 12.04 -5.88
CA ILE A 55 10.86 12.56 -6.96
C ILE A 55 9.42 12.01 -7.05
N HIS A 56 9.13 10.80 -6.58
CA HIS A 56 7.77 10.30 -6.40
C HIS A 56 7.15 11.01 -5.19
N MET A 57 6.20 11.91 -5.45
CA MET A 57 5.41 12.59 -4.41
C MET A 57 4.44 11.63 -3.66
N SER A 58 4.50 10.33 -3.92
CA SER A 58 3.52 9.32 -3.50
C SER A 58 3.88 8.55 -2.21
N GLY A 59 4.95 8.93 -1.50
CA GLY A 59 5.27 8.39 -0.17
C GLY A 59 5.94 7.01 -0.14
N PRO A 60 6.12 6.42 1.06
CA PRO A 60 6.81 5.14 1.25
C PRO A 60 6.07 3.97 0.60
N SER A 61 6.81 2.96 0.14
CA SER A 61 6.23 1.76 -0.48
C SER A 61 6.40 0.51 0.39
N ILE A 62 5.39 -0.36 0.38
CA ILE A 62 5.43 -1.67 1.01
C ILE A 62 5.71 -2.71 -0.06
N LYS A 63 6.79 -3.45 0.15
CA LYS A 63 7.05 -4.69 -0.57
C LYS A 63 6.14 -5.78 -0.05
N VAL A 64 4.99 -5.91 -0.69
CA VAL A 64 3.98 -6.88 -0.27
C VAL A 64 4.51 -8.30 -0.47
N LYS A 65 4.56 -9.07 0.62
CA LYS A 65 4.80 -10.51 0.57
C LYS A 65 3.47 -11.24 0.46
N LYS A 66 2.50 -10.88 1.31
CA LYS A 66 1.15 -11.45 1.33
C LYS A 66 0.11 -10.35 1.54
N ILE A 67 -1.06 -10.51 0.93
CA ILE A 67 -2.23 -9.64 1.13
C ILE A 67 -3.46 -10.51 1.34
N SER A 68 -4.28 -10.16 2.33
CA SER A 68 -5.51 -10.85 2.68
C SER A 68 -6.62 -9.82 2.87
N VAL A 69 -7.73 -9.99 2.14
CA VAL A 69 -8.95 -9.20 2.34
C VAL A 69 -9.62 -9.66 3.63
N LEU A 70 -10.06 -8.70 4.43
CA LEU A 70 -10.71 -8.89 5.73
C LEU A 70 -12.23 -8.85 5.61
#